data_AF-A0A2C9YQY7-F1
#
_entry.id   AF-A0A2C9YQY7-F1
#
_cell.length_a   1.000
_cell.length_b   1.000
_cell.length_c   1.000
_cell.angle_alpha   90.00
_cell.angle_beta   90.00
_cell.angle_gamma   90.00
#
_symmetry.space_group_name_H-M   'P 1'
#
loop_
_entity.id
_entity.type
_entity.pdbx_description
1 polymer ?
#
loop_
_entity_poly.entity_id
_entity_poly.type
_entity_poly.pdbx_seq_one_letter_code
_entity_poly.pdbx_strand_id
1 'polypeptide(L)'
;MKIFVEQYRYKKGLLYELFEPRFIKDMDENHAVLQCVGFYTNNAREIYMVLPKLFEKDGKLFNDIDVEEFAQQDYRNALKENKEKVAFVHDFTILLFQTLMKYQRENKNKHPDELSVLSNMEAEKLSMIEIIFSVIKFHKQNQHLYIKEKGIDKKKTNKIHWNKTIKKNMPVMYDENVHYFHFKYSNSRLSQNDIVLMIFYSLLNKIKCTYNINISLDSHLPIMPLREFIKFERKIPKILKNIRSLYIRDDMKQLVKLLNAYYQYESISAKKDSVGYIVVFNFNLLFEDMVNEILSDKEHLAVLKVQKDGKIIDHIFSGKSFVTGSKIFFIGDSKYYKGETVHTNSIFKQFTYSRNIIQEFEKNRGYFDKHNILLREDFSRGYDAIPNFFVFGDINHEEYKKIPEIPIIPFNQPLITKQFENVFFDRDTFHIFYFKINLLFLMKAYTIKTQKIKQQYQSLFRKIVRTRIADYYNHVYDMFILQEETLKNFIKSNYYIFWGKVFFIGEDRAVLVLEKNKKDSNLVKECVKSNSNILINPIVFK
;
A
#
# COMPACT_ATOMS: atom_id res chain seq x y z
N MET A 1 -15.56 13.91 -14.31
CA MET A 1 -15.34 13.42 -12.93
C MET A 1 -15.06 14.60 -12.01
N LYS A 2 -15.72 14.67 -10.85
CA LYS A 2 -15.46 15.68 -9.81
C LYS A 2 -14.71 15.02 -8.64
N ILE A 3 -13.88 15.79 -7.92
CA ILE A 3 -13.00 15.26 -6.89
C ILE A 3 -13.26 15.98 -5.56
N PHE A 4 -13.43 15.19 -4.52
CA PHE A 4 -13.68 15.62 -3.15
C PHE A 4 -12.59 15.03 -2.23
N VAL A 5 -12.61 15.42 -0.97
CA VAL A 5 -11.68 14.99 0.08
C VAL A 5 -12.50 14.57 1.29
N GLU A 6 -12.23 13.39 1.85
CA GLU A 6 -12.90 12.95 3.08
C GLU A 6 -12.58 13.92 4.24
N GLN A 7 -13.51 14.06 5.18
CA GLN A 7 -13.33 14.91 6.38
C GLN A 7 -12.99 16.39 6.10
N TYR A 8 -13.05 16.86 4.86
CA TYR A 8 -13.00 18.28 4.54
C TYR A 8 -14.38 18.91 4.75
N ARG A 9 -14.40 20.13 5.30
CA ARG A 9 -15.61 20.87 5.67
C ARG A 9 -16.19 21.57 4.44
N TYR A 10 -17.22 20.97 3.82
CA TYR A 10 -17.95 21.55 2.69
C TYR A 10 -19.26 22.19 3.15
N LYS A 11 -19.81 23.10 2.35
CA LYS A 11 -21.20 23.55 2.49
C LYS A 11 -22.17 22.36 2.38
N LYS A 12 -23.15 22.29 3.29
CA LYS A 12 -24.15 21.20 3.29
C LYS A 12 -24.88 21.05 1.97
N GLY A 13 -25.36 22.15 1.40
CA GLY A 13 -26.12 22.13 0.15
C GLY A 13 -25.37 21.41 -0.97
N LEU A 14 -24.06 21.65 -1.10
CA LEU A 14 -23.21 20.98 -2.09
C LEU A 14 -23.15 19.46 -1.89
N LEU A 15 -23.00 18.98 -0.65
CA LEU A 15 -22.90 17.54 -0.40
C LEU A 15 -24.23 16.82 -0.59
N TYR A 16 -25.33 17.38 -0.04
CA TYR A 16 -26.66 16.77 -0.11
C TYR A 16 -27.27 16.80 -1.52
N GLU A 17 -26.82 17.71 -2.40
CA GLU A 17 -27.18 17.69 -3.81
C GLU A 17 -26.53 16.50 -4.57
N LEU A 18 -25.32 16.11 -4.17
CA LEU A 18 -24.47 15.21 -4.96
C LEU A 18 -24.37 13.79 -4.40
N PHE A 19 -24.46 13.62 -3.08
CA PHE A 19 -24.23 12.35 -2.38
C PHE A 19 -25.45 11.93 -1.56
N GLU A 20 -25.63 10.62 -1.40
CA GLU A 20 -26.64 10.09 -0.48
C GLU A 20 -26.31 10.44 0.98
N PRO A 21 -27.31 10.71 1.84
CA PRO A 21 -27.11 11.12 3.23
C PRO A 21 -26.20 10.22 4.05
N ARG A 22 -26.18 8.91 3.78
CA ARG A 22 -25.34 7.95 4.51
C ARG A 22 -23.82 8.18 4.36
N PHE A 23 -23.38 8.89 3.32
CA PHE A 23 -21.95 9.22 3.12
C PHE A 23 -21.55 10.54 3.79
N ILE A 24 -22.53 11.27 4.32
CA ILE A 24 -22.39 12.63 4.81
C ILE A 24 -22.53 12.63 6.33
N LYS A 25 -21.68 13.38 7.01
CA LYS A 25 -21.84 13.71 8.43
C LYS A 25 -21.88 15.21 8.63
N ASP A 26 -22.95 15.67 9.26
CA ASP A 26 -23.10 17.05 9.69
C ASP A 26 -22.07 17.41 10.76
N MET A 27 -21.46 18.59 10.59
CA MET A 27 -20.52 19.17 11.56
C MET A 27 -21.16 20.31 12.35
N ASP A 28 -21.92 21.16 11.66
CA ASP A 28 -22.65 22.32 12.21
C ASP A 28 -23.88 22.61 11.35
N GLU A 29 -24.56 23.75 11.52
CA GLU A 29 -25.75 24.10 10.75
C GLU A 29 -25.50 24.23 9.24
N ASN A 30 -24.32 24.73 8.85
CA ASN A 30 -24.02 25.10 7.46
C ASN A 30 -23.04 24.15 6.76
N HIS A 31 -22.29 23.34 7.52
CA HIS A 31 -21.25 22.49 6.98
C HIS A 31 -21.40 21.01 7.32
N ALA A 32 -20.93 20.18 6.40
CA ALA A 32 -20.85 18.73 6.55
C ALA A 32 -19.55 18.19 5.92
N VAL A 33 -19.25 16.94 6.21
CA VAL A 33 -18.07 16.22 5.70
C VAL A 33 -18.47 14.91 5.04
N LEU A 34 -17.67 14.47 4.07
CA LEU A 34 -17.74 13.09 3.57
C LEU A 34 -16.99 12.16 4.52
N GLN A 35 -17.61 11.03 4.85
CA GLN A 35 -17.05 10.03 5.77
C GLN A 35 -16.43 8.83 5.05
N CYS A 36 -16.15 8.93 3.76
CA CYS A 36 -15.67 7.80 2.99
C CYS A 36 -14.59 8.19 1.98
N VAL A 37 -13.81 7.21 1.55
CA VAL A 37 -12.81 7.34 0.49
C VAL A 37 -13.14 6.33 -0.61
N GLY A 38 -13.05 6.75 -1.86
CA GLY A 38 -13.28 5.88 -3.01
C GLY A 38 -14.06 6.58 -4.10
N PHE A 39 -15.01 5.86 -4.70
CA PHE A 39 -15.72 6.31 -5.89
C PHE A 39 -17.22 6.15 -5.73
N TYR A 40 -17.96 7.12 -6.25
CA TYR A 40 -19.42 7.18 -6.22
C TYR A 40 -19.94 7.66 -7.58
N THR A 41 -21.11 7.19 -8.00
CA THR A 41 -21.83 7.67 -9.18
C THR A 41 -23.25 8.05 -8.82
N ASN A 42 -23.69 9.22 -9.27
CA ASN A 42 -25.08 9.66 -9.14
C ASN A 42 -25.97 9.11 -10.27
N ASN A 43 -27.26 9.42 -10.22
CA ASN A 43 -28.24 9.06 -11.25
C ASN A 43 -27.91 9.66 -12.64
N ALA A 44 -27.23 10.81 -12.68
CA ALA A 44 -26.75 11.42 -13.92
C ALA A 44 -25.51 10.72 -14.52
N ARG A 45 -25.06 9.60 -13.93
CA ARG A 45 -23.86 8.84 -14.33
C ARG A 45 -22.56 9.66 -14.26
N GLU A 46 -22.53 10.71 -13.46
CA GLU A 46 -21.29 11.42 -13.13
C GLU A 46 -20.49 10.61 -12.12
N ILE A 47 -19.16 10.56 -12.29
CA ILE A 47 -18.26 9.92 -11.34
C ILE A 47 -17.71 10.99 -10.39
N TYR A 48 -17.79 10.68 -9.10
CA TYR A 48 -17.20 11.41 -7.99
C TYR A 48 -16.11 10.56 -7.36
N MET A 49 -14.96 11.17 -7.10
CA MET A 49 -13.85 10.53 -6.42
C MET A 49 -13.58 11.26 -5.10
N VAL A 50 -13.59 10.53 -3.99
CA VAL A 50 -13.28 11.07 -2.67
C VAL A 50 -11.88 10.64 -2.28
N LEU A 51 -10.99 11.61 -2.13
CA LEU A 51 -9.58 11.43 -1.78
C LEU A 51 -9.40 11.17 -0.28
N PRO A 52 -8.35 10.41 0.10
CA PRO A 52 -7.83 10.42 1.45
C PRO A 52 -7.57 11.85 1.95
N LYS A 53 -7.91 12.12 3.21
CA LYS A 53 -7.77 13.44 3.84
C LYS A 53 -6.34 14.01 3.84
N LEU A 54 -5.33 13.14 3.71
CA LEU A 54 -3.92 13.54 3.60
C LEU A 54 -3.59 14.31 2.31
N PHE A 55 -4.46 14.29 1.30
CA PHE A 55 -4.23 15.05 0.06
C PHE A 55 -4.47 16.55 0.22
N GLU A 56 -5.25 16.93 1.22
CA GLU A 56 -5.55 18.31 1.53
C GLU A 56 -4.58 18.85 2.57
N LYS A 57 -4.07 20.06 2.32
CA LYS A 57 -3.26 20.83 3.25
C LYS A 57 -3.66 22.30 3.14
N ASP A 58 -3.96 22.91 4.29
CA ASP A 58 -4.31 24.33 4.42
C ASP A 58 -5.45 24.78 3.48
N GLY A 59 -6.46 23.93 3.30
CA GLY A 59 -7.61 24.17 2.42
C GLY A 59 -7.34 23.88 0.95
N LYS A 60 -6.15 23.38 0.60
CA LYS A 60 -5.70 23.23 -0.78
C LYS A 60 -5.39 21.80 -1.18
N LEU A 61 -5.67 21.48 -2.44
CA LEU A 61 -5.19 20.32 -3.18
C LEU A 61 -3.99 20.73 -4.04
N PHE A 62 -3.04 19.82 -4.19
CA PHE A 62 -1.85 20.01 -5.04
C PHE A 62 -1.03 21.28 -4.73
N ASN A 63 -1.12 21.79 -3.49
CA ASN A 63 -0.55 23.02 -2.93
C ASN A 63 -1.17 24.35 -3.34
N ASP A 64 -1.95 24.39 -4.40
CA ASP A 64 -2.28 25.66 -5.05
C ASP A 64 -3.75 25.81 -5.42
N ILE A 65 -4.56 24.76 -5.31
CA ILE A 65 -5.96 24.77 -5.74
C ILE A 65 -6.87 24.61 -4.52
N ASP A 66 -7.82 25.54 -4.33
CA ASP A 66 -8.83 25.45 -3.28
C ASP A 66 -9.69 24.19 -3.44
N VAL A 67 -9.90 23.47 -2.33
CA VAL A 67 -10.63 22.19 -2.34
C VAL A 67 -12.10 22.37 -2.74
N GLU A 68 -12.76 23.43 -2.26
CA GLU A 68 -14.18 23.65 -2.52
C GLU A 68 -14.42 24.13 -3.94
N GLU A 69 -13.54 24.99 -4.47
CA GLU A 69 -13.55 25.37 -5.89
C GLU A 69 -13.30 24.16 -6.80
N PHE A 70 -12.33 23.31 -6.45
CA PHE A 70 -12.00 22.12 -7.24
C PHE A 70 -13.18 21.13 -7.32
N ALA A 71 -13.91 20.97 -6.22
CA ALA A 71 -15.03 20.04 -6.10
C ALA A 71 -16.24 20.41 -6.98
N GLN A 72 -16.40 21.69 -7.34
CA GLN A 72 -17.54 22.18 -8.10
C GLN A 72 -17.43 21.93 -9.62
N GLN A 73 -16.23 21.68 -10.12
CA GLN A 73 -15.95 21.53 -11.55
C GLN A 73 -15.28 20.20 -11.90
N ASP A 74 -15.23 19.89 -13.19
CA ASP A 74 -14.52 18.71 -13.66
C ASP A 74 -13.00 18.89 -13.49
N TYR A 75 -12.31 17.88 -12.93
CA TYR A 75 -10.87 17.96 -12.66
C TYR A 75 -10.04 18.27 -13.90
N ARG A 76 -10.45 17.87 -15.11
CA ARG A 76 -9.70 18.18 -16.34
C ARG A 76 -9.81 19.63 -16.74
N ASN A 77 -10.94 20.27 -16.43
CA ASN A 77 -11.12 21.70 -16.65
C ASN A 77 -10.28 22.48 -15.63
N ALA A 78 -10.38 22.11 -14.36
CA ALA A 78 -9.58 22.71 -13.29
C ALA A 78 -8.07 22.55 -13.49
N LEU A 79 -7.63 21.45 -14.13
CA LEU A 79 -6.22 21.11 -14.35
C LEU A 79 -5.79 21.25 -15.82
N LYS A 80 -6.56 21.98 -16.64
CA LYS A 80 -6.36 22.04 -18.10
C LYS A 80 -4.95 22.48 -18.50
N GLU A 81 -4.36 23.37 -17.71
CA GLU A 81 -3.03 23.93 -17.94
C GLU A 81 -1.89 23.05 -17.38
N ASN A 82 -2.21 22.04 -16.56
CA ASN A 82 -1.23 21.21 -15.88
C ASN A 82 -1.40 19.72 -16.25
N LYS A 83 -0.83 19.34 -17.40
CA LYS A 83 -0.88 17.96 -17.92
C LYS A 83 -0.38 16.91 -16.92
N GLU A 84 0.60 17.26 -16.10
CA GLU A 84 1.15 16.37 -15.09
C GLU A 84 0.16 16.11 -13.93
N LYS A 85 -0.57 17.13 -13.47
CA LYS A 85 -1.66 16.96 -12.47
C LYS A 85 -2.75 16.03 -13.00
N VAL A 86 -3.11 16.19 -14.27
CA VAL A 86 -4.10 15.32 -14.94
C VAL A 86 -3.60 13.88 -15.01
N ALA A 87 -2.32 13.67 -15.37
CA ALA A 87 -1.71 12.34 -15.39
C ALA A 87 -1.66 11.70 -13.99
N PHE A 88 -1.31 12.48 -12.97
CA PHE A 88 -1.32 12.04 -11.59
C PHE A 88 -2.70 11.58 -11.14
N VAL A 89 -3.75 12.38 -11.35
CA VAL A 89 -5.13 12.03 -10.97
C VAL A 89 -5.54 10.70 -11.60
N HIS A 90 -5.23 10.49 -12.88
CA HIS A 90 -5.48 9.22 -13.55
C HIS A 90 -4.75 8.05 -12.88
N ASP A 91 -3.46 8.21 -12.60
CA ASP A 91 -2.64 7.16 -12.01
C ASP A 91 -3.06 6.82 -10.59
N PHE A 92 -3.39 7.84 -9.79
CA PHE A 92 -3.91 7.69 -8.46
C PHE A 92 -5.31 7.07 -8.45
N THR A 93 -6.19 7.41 -9.40
CA THR A 93 -7.50 6.77 -9.57
C THR A 93 -7.36 5.26 -9.70
N ILE A 94 -6.44 4.79 -10.55
CA ILE A 94 -6.20 3.36 -10.74
C ILE A 94 -5.58 2.73 -9.50
N LEU A 95 -4.67 3.42 -8.82
CA LEU A 95 -4.05 2.93 -7.59
C LEU A 95 -5.08 2.78 -6.47
N LEU A 96 -5.91 3.81 -6.23
CA LEU A 96 -6.98 3.78 -5.24
C LEU A 96 -7.97 2.65 -5.51
N PHE A 97 -8.41 2.50 -6.77
CA PHE A 97 -9.28 1.40 -7.16
C PHE A 97 -8.64 0.03 -6.85
N GLN A 98 -7.36 -0.16 -7.16
CA GLN A 98 -6.66 -1.41 -6.87
C GLN A 98 -6.55 -1.70 -5.38
N THR A 99 -6.28 -0.67 -4.57
CA THR A 99 -6.21 -0.76 -3.12
C THR A 99 -7.56 -1.19 -2.54
N LEU A 100 -8.65 -0.50 -2.90
CA LEU A 100 -10.01 -0.82 -2.44
C LEU A 100 -10.41 -2.24 -2.84
N MET A 101 -10.19 -2.62 -4.11
CA MET A 101 -10.51 -3.98 -4.59
C MET A 101 -9.71 -5.06 -3.86
N LYS A 102 -8.47 -4.77 -3.45
CA LYS A 102 -7.68 -5.74 -2.67
C LYS A 102 -8.24 -5.85 -1.25
N TYR A 103 -8.43 -4.72 -0.58
CA TYR A 103 -8.96 -4.67 0.78
C TYR A 103 -10.33 -5.37 0.88
N GLN A 104 -11.23 -5.11 -0.08
CA GLN A 104 -12.52 -5.78 -0.16
C GLN A 104 -12.38 -7.30 -0.29
N ARG A 105 -11.48 -7.79 -1.14
CA ARG A 105 -11.28 -9.23 -1.35
C ARG A 105 -10.73 -9.94 -0.11
N GLU A 106 -9.82 -9.30 0.62
CA GLU A 106 -9.17 -9.88 1.79
C GLU A 106 -10.04 -9.76 3.06
N ASN A 107 -10.97 -8.80 3.12
CA ASN A 107 -11.83 -8.55 4.28
C ASN A 107 -13.32 -8.88 4.05
N LYS A 108 -13.68 -9.49 2.91
CA LYS A 108 -15.08 -9.85 2.56
C LYS A 108 -15.81 -10.65 3.66
N ASN A 109 -15.07 -11.39 4.48
CA ASN A 109 -15.62 -12.27 5.52
C ASN A 109 -15.47 -11.71 6.95
N LYS A 110 -14.91 -10.50 7.13
CA LYS A 110 -14.55 -9.93 8.45
C LYS A 110 -15.43 -8.72 8.80
N HIS A 111 -16.71 -8.93 9.08
CA HIS A 111 -17.71 -7.92 9.49
C HIS A 111 -18.36 -7.13 8.33
N PRO A 112 -19.63 -7.45 7.98
CA PRO A 112 -20.38 -6.76 6.93
C PRO A 112 -20.68 -5.28 7.22
N ASP A 113 -20.90 -4.92 8.49
CA ASP A 113 -21.61 -3.68 8.84
C ASP A 113 -20.73 -2.44 9.12
N GLU A 114 -19.41 -2.59 9.30
CA GLU A 114 -18.49 -1.45 9.58
C GLU A 114 -17.15 -1.49 8.83
N LEU A 115 -16.76 -2.65 8.30
CA LEU A 115 -15.40 -2.95 7.82
C LEU A 115 -15.30 -3.26 6.32
N SER A 116 -16.44 -3.36 5.63
CA SER A 116 -16.46 -3.76 4.23
C SER A 116 -16.38 -2.54 3.30
N VAL A 117 -15.58 -2.64 2.24
CA VAL A 117 -15.74 -1.75 1.09
C VAL A 117 -17.16 -1.97 0.58
N LEU A 118 -18.03 -1.00 0.83
CA LEU A 118 -19.41 -1.13 0.40
C LEU A 118 -19.43 -1.03 -1.13
N SER A 119 -20.04 -2.04 -1.75
CA SER A 119 -20.45 -2.06 -3.15
C SER A 119 -21.91 -2.50 -3.17
N ASN A 120 -22.78 -1.80 -3.89
CA ASN A 120 -24.21 -2.09 -3.93
C ASN A 120 -24.61 -3.23 -4.89
N MET A 121 -23.69 -4.11 -5.26
CA MET A 121 -23.97 -5.24 -6.15
C MET A 121 -23.78 -6.58 -5.44
N GLU A 122 -24.68 -7.53 -5.72
CA GLU A 122 -24.60 -8.92 -5.28
C GLU A 122 -23.20 -9.50 -5.54
N ALA A 123 -22.76 -10.44 -4.70
CA ALA A 123 -21.41 -11.01 -4.65
C ALA A 123 -20.81 -11.51 -5.99
N GLU A 124 -21.61 -11.63 -7.05
CA GLU A 124 -21.23 -12.08 -8.41
C GLU A 124 -21.30 -10.99 -9.50
N LYS A 125 -21.83 -9.79 -9.22
CA LYS A 125 -21.98 -8.70 -10.19
C LYS A 125 -21.07 -7.54 -9.83
N LEU A 126 -20.28 -7.06 -10.80
CA LEU A 126 -19.45 -5.86 -10.64
C LEU A 126 -20.34 -4.61 -10.80
N SER A 127 -20.16 -3.62 -9.93
CA SER A 127 -20.71 -2.27 -10.11
C SER A 127 -20.15 -1.63 -11.38
N MET A 128 -20.86 -0.62 -11.89
CA MET A 128 -20.43 0.18 -13.04
C MET A 128 -18.99 0.67 -12.92
N ILE A 129 -18.67 1.20 -11.74
CA ILE A 129 -17.37 1.77 -11.41
C ILE A 129 -16.29 0.69 -11.45
N GLU A 130 -16.56 -0.47 -10.85
CA GLU A 130 -15.63 -1.59 -10.86
C GLU A 130 -15.35 -2.09 -12.26
N ILE A 131 -16.36 -2.15 -13.12
CA ILE A 131 -16.19 -2.54 -14.53
C ILE A 131 -15.36 -1.48 -15.27
N ILE A 132 -15.73 -0.21 -15.19
CA ILE A 132 -15.05 0.90 -15.87
C ILE A 132 -13.56 0.93 -15.50
N PHE A 133 -13.25 0.93 -14.20
CA PHE A 133 -11.86 0.96 -13.77
C PHE A 133 -11.12 -0.35 -14.02
N SER A 134 -11.81 -1.50 -14.08
CA SER A 134 -11.19 -2.75 -14.53
C SER A 134 -10.81 -2.71 -16.02
N VAL A 135 -11.64 -2.12 -16.87
CA VAL A 135 -11.36 -1.92 -18.30
C VAL A 135 -10.16 -0.98 -18.49
N ILE A 136 -10.14 0.15 -17.76
CA ILE A 136 -9.02 1.12 -17.82
C ILE A 136 -7.73 0.49 -17.28
N LYS A 137 -7.80 -0.23 -16.16
CA LYS A 137 -6.66 -0.96 -15.59
C LYS A 137 -6.10 -1.97 -16.59
N PHE A 138 -6.98 -2.73 -17.28
CA PHE A 138 -6.54 -3.69 -18.29
C PHE A 138 -5.77 -3.00 -19.42
N HIS A 139 -6.24 -1.83 -19.90
CA HIS A 139 -5.50 -1.01 -20.87
C HIS A 139 -4.12 -0.62 -20.37
N LYS A 140 -4.03 -0.07 -19.15
CA LYS A 140 -2.77 0.37 -18.55
C LYS A 140 -1.76 -0.77 -18.40
N GLN A 141 -2.24 -1.99 -18.11
CA GLN A 141 -1.39 -3.18 -17.98
C GLN A 141 -0.97 -3.80 -19.32
N ASN A 142 -1.66 -3.46 -20.42
CA ASN A 142 -1.52 -4.10 -21.72
C ASN A 142 -1.38 -3.09 -22.87
N GLN A 143 -0.62 -2.00 -22.68
CA GLN A 143 -0.50 -0.92 -23.69
C GLN A 143 -0.03 -1.42 -25.07
N HIS A 144 0.79 -2.46 -25.13
CA HIS A 144 1.30 -3.04 -26.38
C HIS A 144 0.43 -4.16 -26.97
N LEU A 145 -0.77 -4.40 -26.43
CA LEU A 145 -1.63 -5.54 -26.83
C LEU A 145 -1.96 -5.54 -28.32
N TYR A 146 -2.29 -4.37 -28.88
CA TYR A 146 -2.61 -4.25 -30.31
C TYR A 146 -1.41 -4.58 -31.20
N ILE A 147 -0.24 -4.05 -30.87
CA ILE A 147 1.02 -4.29 -31.60
C ILE A 147 1.38 -5.78 -31.53
N LYS A 148 1.30 -6.38 -30.34
CA LYS A 148 1.52 -7.81 -30.11
C LYS A 148 0.61 -8.66 -30.99
N GLU A 149 -0.66 -8.30 -31.09
CA GLU A 149 -1.63 -9.02 -31.91
C GLU A 149 -1.34 -8.89 -33.41
N LYS A 150 -1.09 -7.66 -33.90
CA LYS A 150 -0.71 -7.45 -35.30
C LYS A 150 0.61 -8.13 -35.66
N GLY A 151 1.56 -8.23 -34.74
CA GLY A 151 2.79 -9.01 -34.92
C GLY A 151 2.53 -10.50 -35.09
N ILE A 152 1.54 -11.06 -34.39
CA ILE A 152 1.11 -12.46 -34.55
C ILE A 152 0.39 -12.68 -35.87
N ASP A 153 -0.51 -11.77 -36.26
CA ASP A 153 -1.24 -11.87 -37.51
C ASP A 153 -0.31 -11.80 -38.73
N LYS A 154 0.70 -10.93 -38.72
CA LYS A 154 1.73 -10.89 -39.77
C LYS A 154 2.44 -12.23 -39.98
N LYS A 155 2.70 -13.00 -38.90
CA LYS A 155 3.27 -14.35 -39.01
C LYS A 155 2.31 -15.36 -39.65
N LYS A 156 0.99 -15.13 -39.59
CA LYS A 156 -0.05 -16.00 -40.17
C LYS A 156 -0.41 -15.63 -41.62
N THR A 157 -0.28 -14.37 -42.02
CA THR A 157 -0.79 -13.83 -43.31
C THR A 157 0.15 -14.01 -44.50
N ASN A 158 1.35 -14.55 -44.33
CA ASN A 158 2.26 -14.87 -45.46
C ASN A 158 1.84 -16.10 -46.28
N LYS A 159 0.61 -16.61 -46.11
CA LYS A 159 0.10 -17.68 -46.98
C LYS A 159 -0.22 -17.13 -48.37
N ILE A 160 0.55 -17.60 -49.36
CA ILE A 160 0.34 -17.31 -50.78
C ILE A 160 -1.06 -17.81 -51.17
N HIS A 161 -1.88 -16.94 -51.73
CA HIS A 161 -3.16 -17.33 -52.27
C HIS A 161 -2.96 -17.88 -53.69
N TRP A 162 -2.49 -19.14 -53.78
CA TRP A 162 -2.12 -19.80 -55.04
C TRP A 162 -3.13 -19.59 -56.16
N ASN A 163 -4.43 -19.77 -55.90
CA ASN A 163 -5.47 -19.56 -56.92
C ASN A 163 -5.55 -18.13 -57.48
N LYS A 164 -5.15 -17.11 -56.72
CA LYS A 164 -5.09 -15.71 -57.20
C LYS A 164 -3.75 -15.40 -57.84
N THR A 165 -2.66 -15.97 -57.30
CA THR A 165 -1.31 -15.87 -57.87
C THR A 165 -1.28 -16.47 -59.29
N ILE A 166 -1.77 -17.70 -59.45
CA ILE A 166 -1.85 -18.41 -60.73
C ILE A 166 -2.72 -17.65 -61.74
N LYS A 167 -3.87 -17.11 -61.30
CA LYS A 167 -4.79 -16.38 -62.19
C LYS A 167 -4.30 -15.01 -62.66
N LYS A 168 -3.43 -14.34 -61.89
CA LYS A 168 -3.09 -12.92 -62.13
C LYS A 168 -1.64 -12.68 -62.50
N ASN A 169 -0.76 -13.63 -62.25
CA ASN A 169 0.66 -13.48 -62.53
C ASN A 169 1.06 -14.57 -63.53
N MET A 170 1.79 -14.18 -64.57
CA MET A 170 2.27 -15.12 -65.57
C MET A 170 3.47 -15.88 -64.99
N PRO A 171 3.46 -17.23 -64.97
CA PRO A 171 4.63 -17.98 -64.55
C PRO A 171 5.74 -17.89 -65.60
N VAL A 172 6.97 -18.14 -65.16
CA VAL A 172 8.13 -18.32 -66.03
C VAL A 172 8.57 -19.78 -65.93
N MET A 173 8.76 -20.42 -67.07
CA MET A 173 9.24 -21.80 -67.15
C MET A 173 10.76 -21.79 -67.25
N TYR A 174 11.42 -22.54 -66.37
CA TYR A 174 12.85 -22.79 -66.46
C TYR A 174 13.13 -24.23 -66.00
N ASP A 175 13.84 -24.99 -66.84
CA ASP A 175 14.27 -26.37 -66.55
C ASP A 175 13.15 -27.26 -65.98
N GLU A 176 12.08 -27.41 -66.78
CA GLU A 176 10.85 -28.16 -66.49
C GLU A 176 10.02 -27.70 -65.26
N ASN A 177 10.45 -26.65 -64.57
CA ASN A 177 9.78 -26.13 -63.37
C ASN A 177 9.03 -24.82 -63.63
N VAL A 178 7.87 -24.68 -62.97
CA VAL A 178 7.02 -23.48 -63.06
C VAL A 178 7.37 -22.51 -61.93
N HIS A 179 7.91 -21.34 -62.25
CA HIS A 179 8.28 -20.32 -61.26
C HIS A 179 7.34 -19.12 -61.30
N TYR A 180 6.86 -18.67 -60.13
CA TYR A 180 6.11 -17.42 -59.98
C TYR A 180 6.97 -16.40 -59.24
N PHE A 181 7.31 -15.28 -59.88
CA PHE A 181 8.14 -14.23 -59.27
C PHE A 181 7.36 -13.24 -58.41
N HIS A 182 6.05 -13.18 -58.59
CA HIS A 182 5.17 -12.27 -57.86
C HIS A 182 4.08 -13.10 -57.19
N PHE A 183 3.90 -12.92 -55.89
CA PHE A 183 2.89 -13.66 -55.12
C PHE A 183 1.72 -12.75 -54.74
N LYS A 184 0.49 -13.24 -54.85
CA LYS A 184 -0.69 -12.58 -54.29
C LYS A 184 -1.05 -13.25 -52.97
N TYR A 185 -1.03 -12.48 -51.89
CA TYR A 185 -1.40 -12.96 -50.55
C TYR A 185 -2.91 -12.88 -50.33
N SER A 186 -3.48 -13.73 -49.46
CA SER A 186 -4.89 -13.61 -49.09
C SER A 186 -5.11 -12.31 -48.31
N ASN A 187 -6.01 -11.42 -48.74
CA ASN A 187 -6.43 -10.28 -47.93
C ASN A 187 -6.90 -10.81 -46.57
N SER A 188 -6.24 -10.37 -45.50
CA SER A 188 -6.60 -10.77 -44.14
C SER A 188 -8.03 -10.31 -43.84
N ARG A 189 -8.98 -11.23 -43.76
CA ARG A 189 -10.25 -10.94 -43.07
C ARG A 189 -9.89 -10.50 -41.65
N LEU A 190 -10.57 -9.48 -41.13
CA LEU A 190 -10.43 -9.06 -39.73
C LEU A 190 -10.57 -10.29 -38.84
N SER A 191 -9.56 -10.56 -38.01
CA SER A 191 -9.60 -11.68 -37.09
C SER A 191 -10.66 -11.44 -36.01
N GLN A 192 -11.10 -12.49 -35.31
CA GLN A 192 -11.96 -12.29 -34.13
C GLN A 192 -11.26 -11.40 -33.09
N ASN A 193 -9.93 -11.54 -32.96
CA ASN A 193 -9.12 -10.71 -32.07
C ASN A 193 -9.11 -9.24 -32.51
N ASP A 194 -9.04 -8.96 -33.81
CA ASP A 194 -9.16 -7.60 -34.35
C ASP A 194 -10.50 -6.97 -33.98
N ILE A 195 -11.60 -7.73 -34.08
CA ILE A 195 -12.95 -7.26 -33.71
C ILE A 195 -13.03 -6.98 -32.21
N VAL A 196 -12.50 -7.87 -31.36
CA VAL A 196 -12.45 -7.67 -29.90
C VAL A 196 -11.62 -6.44 -29.54
N LEU A 197 -10.45 -6.25 -30.16
CA LEU A 197 -9.60 -5.09 -29.91
C LEU A 197 -10.26 -3.80 -30.39
N MET A 198 -10.93 -3.82 -31.53
CA MET A 198 -11.71 -2.67 -32.02
C MET A 198 -12.83 -2.30 -31.03
N ILE A 199 -13.58 -3.29 -30.54
CA ILE A 199 -14.61 -3.07 -29.51
C ILE A 199 -13.99 -2.47 -28.25
N PHE A 200 -12.85 -3.00 -27.81
CA PHE A 200 -12.16 -2.58 -26.60
C PHE A 200 -11.67 -1.14 -26.67
N TYR A 201 -10.92 -0.76 -27.70
CA TYR A 201 -10.39 0.60 -27.82
C TYR A 201 -11.49 1.62 -28.10
N SER A 202 -12.55 1.23 -28.82
CA SER A 202 -13.72 2.08 -29.03
C SER A 202 -14.52 2.28 -27.73
N LEU A 203 -14.62 1.24 -26.88
CA LEU A 203 -15.19 1.34 -25.54
C LEU A 203 -14.38 2.28 -24.65
N LEU A 204 -13.04 2.16 -24.65
CA LEU A 204 -12.17 3.08 -23.91
C LEU A 204 -12.39 4.53 -24.37
N ASN A 205 -12.54 4.78 -25.67
CA ASN A 205 -12.85 6.11 -26.19
C ASN A 205 -14.24 6.60 -25.74
N LYS A 206 -15.26 5.73 -25.74
CA LYS A 206 -16.58 6.06 -25.18
C LYS A 206 -16.50 6.42 -23.69
N ILE A 207 -15.81 5.61 -22.88
CA ILE A 207 -15.61 5.87 -21.44
C ILE A 207 -14.91 7.21 -21.23
N LYS A 208 -13.83 7.48 -21.99
CA LYS A 208 -13.10 8.75 -21.95
C LYS A 208 -14.03 9.94 -22.19
N CYS A 209 -14.88 9.88 -23.21
CA CYS A 209 -15.83 10.95 -23.53
C CYS A 209 -16.98 11.06 -22.52
N THR A 210 -17.51 9.93 -22.04
CA THR A 210 -18.72 9.89 -21.19
C THR A 210 -18.42 10.36 -19.76
N TYR A 211 -17.34 9.86 -19.15
CA TYR A 211 -17.03 10.13 -17.74
C TYR A 211 -15.93 11.20 -17.55
N ASN A 212 -15.43 11.71 -18.66
CA ASN A 212 -14.29 12.62 -18.72
C ASN A 212 -13.05 12.08 -17.96
N ILE A 213 -12.75 10.79 -18.13
CA ILE A 213 -11.55 10.16 -17.54
C ILE A 213 -10.38 10.28 -18.52
N ASN A 214 -9.19 10.58 -18.01
CA ASN A 214 -8.00 10.72 -18.83
C ASN A 214 -7.44 9.38 -19.32
N ILE A 215 -7.90 8.91 -20.48
CA ILE A 215 -7.38 7.69 -21.12
C ILE A 215 -6.51 8.08 -22.32
N SER A 216 -5.23 7.66 -22.29
CA SER A 216 -4.30 7.80 -23.42
C SER A 216 -4.57 6.70 -24.44
N LEU A 217 -4.84 7.09 -25.68
CA LEU A 217 -5.13 6.21 -26.81
C LEU A 217 -4.32 6.70 -28.00
N ASP A 218 -3.45 5.83 -28.52
CA ASP A 218 -2.62 6.16 -29.69
C ASP A 218 -3.47 6.22 -30.97
N SER A 219 -3.04 7.05 -31.92
CA SER A 219 -3.73 7.26 -33.20
C SER A 219 -3.79 6.00 -34.07
N HIS A 220 -2.88 5.04 -33.86
CA HIS A 220 -2.83 3.78 -34.62
C HIS A 220 -3.79 2.71 -34.12
N LEU A 221 -4.45 2.93 -32.98
CA LEU A 221 -5.39 1.98 -32.41
C LEU A 221 -6.67 1.89 -33.25
N PRO A 222 -7.30 0.70 -33.36
CA PRO A 222 -8.51 0.52 -34.15
C PRO A 222 -9.73 1.08 -33.39
N ILE A 223 -9.89 2.40 -33.43
CA ILE A 223 -10.97 3.12 -32.74
C ILE A 223 -12.02 3.53 -33.75
N MET A 224 -13.26 3.08 -33.54
CA MET A 224 -14.40 3.51 -34.33
C MET A 224 -14.81 4.93 -33.90
N PRO A 225 -15.22 5.81 -34.85
CA PRO A 225 -15.81 7.10 -34.52
C PRO A 225 -16.96 6.93 -33.52
N LEU A 226 -17.02 7.77 -32.48
CA LEU A 226 -17.95 7.58 -31.35
C LEU A 226 -19.42 7.43 -31.81
N ARG A 227 -19.85 8.23 -32.78
CA ARG A 227 -21.21 8.18 -33.34
C ARG A 227 -21.53 6.85 -34.01
N GLU A 228 -20.56 6.27 -34.71
CA GLU A 228 -20.70 4.96 -35.35
C GLU A 228 -20.66 3.84 -34.30
N PHE A 229 -19.78 3.98 -33.31
CA PHE A 229 -19.64 3.00 -32.24
C PHE A 229 -20.92 2.84 -31.42
N ILE A 230 -21.60 3.94 -31.08
CA ILE A 230 -22.89 3.91 -30.38
C ILE A 230 -23.94 3.12 -31.17
N LYS A 231 -23.96 3.22 -32.51
CA LYS A 231 -24.87 2.43 -33.36
C LYS A 231 -24.47 0.96 -33.39
N PHE A 232 -23.16 0.68 -33.45
CA PHE A 232 -22.61 -0.66 -33.44
C PHE A 232 -22.83 -1.40 -32.12
N GLU A 233 -22.92 -0.66 -31.01
CA GLU A 233 -22.98 -1.17 -29.63
C GLU A 233 -24.06 -2.22 -29.41
N ARG A 234 -25.24 -2.04 -30.04
CA ARG A 234 -26.37 -2.97 -29.96
C ARG A 234 -26.04 -4.39 -30.45
N LYS A 235 -25.03 -4.53 -31.31
CA LYS A 235 -24.60 -5.83 -31.89
C LYS A 235 -23.52 -6.50 -31.04
N ILE A 236 -22.85 -5.76 -30.15
CA ILE A 236 -21.67 -6.23 -29.42
C ILE A 236 -21.96 -7.46 -28.52
N PRO A 237 -23.05 -7.52 -27.73
CA PRO A 237 -23.34 -8.70 -26.93
C PRO A 237 -23.43 -9.99 -27.76
N LYS A 238 -24.06 -9.93 -28.94
CA LYS A 238 -24.16 -11.05 -29.87
C LYS A 238 -22.79 -11.44 -30.43
N ILE A 239 -21.97 -10.45 -30.79
CA ILE A 239 -20.60 -10.67 -31.28
C ILE A 239 -19.75 -11.35 -30.21
N LEU A 240 -19.75 -10.84 -28.97
CA LEU A 240 -18.96 -11.40 -27.87
C LEU A 240 -19.40 -12.83 -27.49
N LYS A 241 -20.70 -13.14 -27.57
CA LYS A 241 -21.22 -14.50 -27.35
C LYS A 241 -20.64 -15.50 -28.38
N ASN A 242 -20.49 -15.09 -29.64
CA ASN A 242 -19.99 -15.93 -30.72
C ASN A 242 -18.47 -16.16 -30.68
N ILE A 243 -17.73 -15.34 -29.92
CA ILE A 243 -16.25 -15.40 -29.81
C ILE A 243 -15.81 -16.36 -28.67
N ARG A 244 -16.75 -16.80 -27.82
CA ARG A 244 -16.48 -17.47 -26.53
C ARG A 244 -15.81 -18.87 -26.62
N SER A 245 -15.58 -19.43 -27.81
CA SER A 245 -15.25 -20.86 -27.99
C SER A 245 -13.93 -21.21 -28.72
N LEU A 246 -13.06 -20.27 -29.11
CA LEU A 246 -11.90 -20.62 -29.97
C LEU A 246 -10.57 -20.01 -29.46
N TYR A 247 -9.77 -20.84 -28.77
CA TYR A 247 -8.35 -20.65 -28.41
C TYR A 247 -7.85 -19.19 -28.30
N ILE A 248 -8.18 -18.58 -27.16
CA ILE A 248 -7.79 -17.20 -26.88
C ILE A 248 -6.70 -17.20 -25.79
N ARG A 249 -5.61 -16.46 -26.04
CA ARG A 249 -4.54 -16.14 -25.08
C ARG A 249 -5.13 -15.54 -23.79
N ASP A 250 -4.52 -15.76 -22.63
CA ASP A 250 -5.13 -15.41 -21.34
C ASP A 250 -5.49 -13.91 -21.20
N ASP A 251 -4.67 -13.02 -21.77
CA ASP A 251 -4.94 -11.57 -21.82
C ASP A 251 -6.24 -11.27 -22.62
N MET A 252 -6.42 -11.90 -23.77
CA MET A 252 -7.59 -11.72 -24.63
C MET A 252 -8.85 -12.40 -24.03
N LYS A 253 -8.71 -13.52 -23.30
CA LYS A 253 -9.81 -14.11 -22.53
C LYS A 253 -10.30 -13.16 -21.44
N GLN A 254 -9.35 -12.57 -20.70
CA GLN A 254 -9.65 -11.57 -19.68
C GLN A 254 -10.33 -10.35 -20.30
N LEU A 255 -9.87 -9.88 -21.45
CA LEU A 255 -10.50 -8.78 -22.18
C LEU A 255 -11.96 -9.10 -22.55
N VAL A 256 -12.22 -10.26 -23.16
CA VAL A 256 -13.59 -10.67 -23.51
C VAL A 256 -14.48 -10.78 -22.27
N LYS A 257 -13.95 -11.26 -21.13
CA LYS A 257 -14.68 -11.29 -19.85
C LYS A 257 -15.06 -9.88 -19.39
N LEU A 258 -14.15 -8.91 -19.45
CA LEU A 258 -14.41 -7.51 -19.09
C LEU A 258 -15.43 -6.85 -20.00
N LEU A 259 -15.33 -7.05 -21.32
CA LEU A 259 -16.30 -6.54 -22.27
C LEU A 259 -17.70 -7.11 -22.02
N ASN A 260 -17.80 -8.42 -21.79
CA ASN A 260 -19.09 -9.04 -21.45
C ASN A 260 -19.69 -8.46 -20.17
N ALA A 261 -18.88 -8.26 -19.12
CA ALA A 261 -19.34 -7.64 -17.88
C ALA A 261 -19.91 -6.23 -18.12
N TYR A 262 -19.20 -5.40 -18.92
CA TYR A 262 -19.65 -4.04 -19.27
C TYR A 262 -21.00 -4.04 -19.99
N TYR A 263 -21.14 -4.82 -21.07
CA TYR A 263 -22.37 -4.81 -21.85
C TYR A 263 -23.55 -5.50 -21.15
N GLN A 264 -23.26 -6.46 -20.26
CA GLN A 264 -24.28 -7.02 -19.37
C GLN A 264 -24.78 -5.96 -18.38
N TYR A 265 -23.88 -5.18 -17.79
CA TYR A 265 -24.24 -4.07 -16.91
C TYR A 265 -25.09 -3.01 -17.63
N GLU A 266 -24.65 -2.50 -18.79
CA GLU A 266 -25.41 -1.49 -19.55
C GLU A 266 -26.83 -1.97 -19.89
N SER A 267 -26.99 -3.26 -20.20
CA SER A 267 -28.32 -3.84 -20.49
C SER A 267 -29.25 -3.86 -19.28
N ILE A 268 -28.71 -4.01 -18.07
CA ILE A 268 -29.46 -4.03 -16.81
C ILE A 268 -29.71 -2.59 -16.32
N SER A 269 -28.68 -1.75 -16.33
CA SER A 269 -28.72 -0.35 -15.87
C SER A 269 -29.63 0.51 -16.73
N ALA A 270 -29.79 0.24 -18.02
CA ALA A 270 -30.79 0.92 -18.86
C ALA A 270 -32.24 0.77 -18.35
N LYS A 271 -32.50 -0.11 -17.37
CA LYS A 271 -33.83 -0.37 -16.79
C LYS A 271 -33.99 0.15 -15.35
N LYS A 272 -32.95 0.70 -14.72
CA LYS A 272 -32.99 1.18 -13.32
C LYS A 272 -32.07 2.38 -13.11
N ASP A 273 -32.56 3.38 -12.35
CA ASP A 273 -31.69 4.40 -11.74
C ASP A 273 -30.66 3.67 -10.87
N SER A 274 -29.40 3.71 -11.31
CA SER A 274 -28.32 2.94 -10.70
C SER A 274 -27.24 3.88 -10.23
N VAL A 275 -27.40 4.35 -8.99
CA VAL A 275 -26.28 4.78 -8.15
C VAL A 275 -25.31 3.61 -8.04
N GLY A 276 -24.01 3.88 -7.99
CA GLY A 276 -22.96 2.88 -7.88
C GLY A 276 -21.84 3.44 -7.00
N TYR A 277 -21.23 2.61 -6.18
CA TYR A 277 -20.13 3.06 -5.34
C TYR A 277 -19.19 1.93 -4.98
N ILE A 278 -17.93 2.29 -4.77
CA ILE A 278 -16.90 1.45 -4.17
C ILE A 278 -16.13 2.35 -3.22
N VAL A 279 -16.51 2.30 -1.93
CA VAL A 279 -15.99 3.22 -0.91
C VAL A 279 -15.65 2.48 0.37
N VAL A 280 -14.72 3.03 1.13
CA VAL A 280 -14.42 2.61 2.51
C VAL A 280 -14.78 3.77 3.45
N PHE A 281 -15.60 3.50 4.48
CA PHE A 281 -15.98 4.50 5.47
C PHE A 281 -14.85 4.78 6.47
N ASN A 282 -14.16 3.73 6.90
CA ASN A 282 -13.04 3.88 7.84
C ASN A 282 -11.71 3.69 7.13
N PHE A 283 -11.25 4.72 6.41
CA PHE A 283 -9.95 4.68 5.74
C PHE A 283 -8.79 4.48 6.73
N ASN A 284 -8.96 4.78 8.03
CA ASN A 284 -7.95 4.47 9.04
C ASN A 284 -7.68 2.96 9.11
N LEU A 285 -8.71 2.12 9.01
CA LEU A 285 -8.57 0.66 9.07
C LEU A 285 -7.90 0.10 7.81
N LEU A 286 -8.21 0.68 6.65
CA LEU A 286 -7.47 0.37 5.43
C LEU A 286 -6.00 0.81 5.55
N PHE A 287 -5.75 2.00 6.09
CA PHE A 287 -4.39 2.47 6.33
C PHE A 287 -3.60 1.54 7.26
N GLU A 288 -4.21 1.13 8.37
CA GLU A 288 -3.64 0.15 9.30
C GLU A 288 -3.36 -1.19 8.60
N ASP A 289 -4.30 -1.73 7.83
CA ASP A 289 -4.10 -2.98 7.09
C ASP A 289 -2.94 -2.89 6.08
N MET A 290 -2.83 -1.75 5.39
CA MET A 290 -1.71 -1.50 4.48
C MET A 290 -0.36 -1.47 5.21
N VAL A 291 -0.28 -0.79 6.35
CA VAL A 291 0.95 -0.72 7.16
C VAL A 291 1.30 -2.10 7.72
N ASN A 292 0.30 -2.83 8.24
CA ASN A 292 0.46 -4.16 8.81
C ASN A 292 0.98 -5.16 7.77
N GLU A 293 0.52 -5.09 6.53
CA GLU A 293 1.04 -5.97 5.48
C GLU A 293 2.54 -5.75 5.18
N ILE A 294 3.02 -4.52 5.28
CA ILE A 294 4.41 -4.19 4.99
C ILE A 294 5.29 -4.44 6.22
N LEU A 295 4.82 -4.12 7.42
CA LEU A 295 5.66 -4.15 8.62
C LEU A 295 5.59 -5.45 9.40
N SER A 296 4.42 -6.07 9.56
CA SER A 296 4.22 -7.14 10.54
C SER A 296 4.64 -8.52 10.07
N ASP A 297 5.04 -9.37 11.02
CA ASP A 297 5.17 -10.82 10.80
C ASP A 297 3.79 -11.49 10.94
N LYS A 298 3.50 -12.48 10.09
CA LYS A 298 2.14 -13.06 10.00
C LYS A 298 1.88 -14.27 10.90
N GLU A 299 2.91 -15.02 11.32
CA GLU A 299 2.68 -16.38 11.86
C GLU A 299 3.13 -16.57 13.32
N HIS A 300 4.40 -16.37 13.67
CA HIS A 300 4.90 -16.72 15.02
C HIS A 300 4.61 -15.69 16.12
N LEU A 301 4.10 -14.51 15.77
CA LEU A 301 3.80 -13.42 16.73
C LEU A 301 2.30 -13.23 16.95
N ALA A 302 1.45 -14.09 16.35
CA ALA A 302 0.01 -14.00 16.47
C ALA A 302 -0.46 -14.06 17.94
N VAL A 303 0.23 -14.85 18.78
CA VAL A 303 -0.05 -14.97 20.23
C VAL A 303 0.10 -13.66 20.99
N LEU A 304 0.92 -12.73 20.49
CA LEU A 304 1.15 -11.42 21.11
C LEU A 304 0.21 -10.34 20.57
N LYS A 305 -0.43 -10.59 19.42
CA LYS A 305 -1.23 -9.58 18.71
C LYS A 305 -2.52 -9.26 19.44
N VAL A 306 -3.22 -10.27 19.96
CA VAL A 306 -4.45 -10.11 20.75
C VAL A 306 -4.09 -10.27 22.23
N GLN A 307 -4.25 -9.21 23.00
CA GLN A 307 -3.89 -9.16 24.41
C GLN A 307 -5.08 -9.52 25.29
N LYS A 308 -4.81 -9.99 26.52
CA LYS A 308 -5.86 -10.44 27.46
C LYS A 308 -6.81 -9.33 27.91
N ASP A 309 -6.37 -8.08 27.87
CA ASP A 309 -7.20 -6.91 28.15
C ASP A 309 -8.08 -6.50 26.96
N GLY A 310 -8.16 -7.34 25.92
CA GLY A 310 -8.94 -7.11 24.71
C GLY A 310 -8.28 -6.15 23.72
N LYS A 311 -7.11 -5.59 24.05
CA LYS A 311 -6.40 -4.71 23.12
C LYS A 311 -5.67 -5.51 22.04
N ILE A 312 -5.56 -4.90 20.87
CA ILE A 312 -4.93 -5.51 19.71
C ILE A 312 -3.74 -4.65 19.33
N ILE A 313 -2.54 -5.22 19.26
CA ILE A 313 -1.36 -4.53 18.74
C ILE A 313 -1.53 -4.42 17.23
N ASP A 314 -1.51 -3.20 16.68
CA ASP A 314 -1.67 -2.98 15.24
C ASP A 314 -0.54 -3.69 14.46
N HIS A 315 0.72 -3.37 14.80
CA HIS A 315 1.92 -3.83 14.12
C HIS A 315 2.91 -4.51 15.05
N ILE A 316 3.36 -5.71 14.69
CA ILE A 316 4.39 -6.44 15.43
C ILE A 316 5.25 -7.27 14.50
N PHE A 317 6.57 -7.21 14.68
CA PHE A 317 7.52 -8.04 13.96
C PHE A 317 8.73 -8.40 14.81
N SER A 318 9.45 -9.44 14.38
CA SER A 318 10.70 -9.87 15.00
C SER A 318 11.89 -9.19 14.34
N GLY A 319 12.77 -8.64 15.17
CA GLY A 319 14.04 -8.03 14.75
C GLY A 319 15.17 -8.49 15.64
N LYS A 320 16.41 -8.12 15.32
CA LYS A 320 17.54 -8.44 16.18
C LYS A 320 17.58 -7.48 17.38
N SER A 321 18.02 -7.95 18.54
CA SER A 321 18.40 -7.10 19.66
C SER A 321 19.49 -6.13 19.20
N PHE A 322 19.46 -4.90 19.72
CA PHE A 322 20.55 -3.94 19.50
C PHE A 322 21.77 -4.23 20.38
N VAL A 323 21.60 -5.09 21.38
CA VAL A 323 22.57 -5.39 22.44
C VAL A 323 23.18 -6.77 22.21
N THR A 324 22.35 -7.81 22.08
CA THR A 324 22.81 -9.20 22.04
C THR A 324 22.77 -9.83 20.65
N GLY A 325 22.07 -9.21 19.70
CA GLY A 325 21.82 -9.78 18.38
C GLY A 325 20.83 -10.96 18.35
N SER A 326 20.29 -11.38 19.50
CA SER A 326 19.17 -12.34 19.62
C SER A 326 17.91 -11.80 18.93
N LYS A 327 16.84 -12.58 18.79
CA LYS A 327 15.57 -12.00 18.32
C LYS A 327 14.84 -11.29 19.48
N ILE A 328 14.23 -10.15 19.17
CA ILE A 328 13.33 -9.39 20.04
C ILE A 328 12.11 -8.93 19.24
N PHE A 329 11.15 -8.31 19.94
CA PHE A 329 9.94 -7.77 19.34
C PHE A 329 10.10 -6.29 19.02
N PHE A 330 9.60 -5.89 17.86
CA PHE A 330 9.36 -4.50 17.50
C PHE A 330 7.85 -4.32 17.41
N ILE A 331 7.34 -3.27 18.03
CA ILE A 331 5.91 -2.96 18.00
C ILE A 331 5.65 -1.57 17.49
N GLY A 332 4.51 -1.40 16.83
CA GLY A 332 4.06 -0.09 16.43
C GLY A 332 2.57 0.02 16.23
N ASP A 333 2.16 1.26 16.01
CA ASP A 333 0.77 1.68 15.83
C ASP A 333 0.70 2.75 14.74
N SER A 334 -0.30 2.62 13.88
CA SER A 334 -0.41 3.47 12.70
C SER A 334 -1.44 4.57 12.93
N LYS A 335 -1.07 5.81 12.61
CA LYS A 335 -1.93 6.98 12.77
C LYS A 335 -2.25 7.61 11.42
N TYR A 336 -3.54 7.64 11.09
CA TYR A 336 -4.08 8.32 9.92
C TYR A 336 -4.74 9.65 10.34
N TYR A 337 -3.92 10.66 10.66
CA TYR A 337 -4.37 11.97 11.13
C TYR A 337 -3.91 13.09 10.20
N LYS A 338 -4.61 14.24 10.22
CA LYS A 338 -4.07 15.48 9.67
C LYS A 338 -3.17 16.08 10.74
N GLY A 339 -1.86 16.11 10.50
CA GLY A 339 -0.86 16.62 11.42
C GLY A 339 -0.11 15.55 12.22
N GLU A 340 0.80 16.03 13.08
CA GLU A 340 1.86 15.24 13.72
C GLU A 340 1.66 15.03 15.23
N THR A 341 0.55 15.50 15.79
CA THR A 341 0.29 15.42 17.22
C THR A 341 -0.26 14.06 17.63
N VAL A 342 0.42 13.42 18.58
CA VAL A 342 -0.03 12.15 19.17
C VAL A 342 -0.79 12.45 20.45
N HIS A 343 -2.05 12.03 20.54
CA HIS A 343 -2.79 12.16 21.79
C HIS A 343 -2.17 11.31 22.90
N THR A 344 -2.17 11.83 24.12
CA THR A 344 -1.65 11.18 25.33
C THR A 344 -2.18 9.75 25.51
N ASN A 345 -3.46 9.51 25.18
CA ASN A 345 -4.06 8.17 25.25
C ASN A 345 -3.39 7.16 24.31
N SER A 346 -2.93 7.59 23.13
CA SER A 346 -2.20 6.72 22.20
C SER A 346 -0.81 6.35 22.74
N ILE A 347 -0.15 7.28 23.44
CA ILE A 347 1.14 7.01 24.10
C ILE A 347 0.93 5.99 25.25
N PHE A 348 -0.09 6.16 26.09
CA PHE A 348 -0.40 5.19 27.15
C PHE A 348 -0.82 3.81 26.61
N LYS A 349 -1.50 3.76 25.46
CA LYS A 349 -1.78 2.52 24.73
C LYS A 349 -0.48 1.78 24.39
N GLN A 350 0.53 2.50 23.88
CA GLN A 350 1.85 1.93 23.58
C GLN A 350 2.58 1.38 24.80
N PHE A 351 2.56 2.09 25.94
CA PHE A 351 3.15 1.57 27.19
C PHE A 351 2.45 0.28 27.65
N THR A 352 1.12 0.23 27.51
CA THR A 352 0.37 -0.98 27.85
C THR A 352 0.78 -2.15 26.95
N TYR A 353 0.98 -1.89 25.64
CA TYR A 353 1.42 -2.93 24.71
C TYR A 353 2.76 -3.54 25.11
N SER A 354 3.76 -2.72 25.39
CA SER A 354 5.06 -3.18 25.84
C SER A 354 4.96 -4.01 27.13
N ARG A 355 4.19 -3.55 28.13
CA ARG A 355 3.98 -4.29 29.39
C ARG A 355 3.31 -5.64 29.17
N ASN A 356 2.27 -5.68 28.35
CA ASN A 356 1.53 -6.90 28.06
C ASN A 356 2.39 -7.93 27.31
N ILE A 357 3.28 -7.49 26.41
CA ILE A 357 4.25 -8.37 25.75
C ILE A 357 5.21 -8.98 26.76
N ILE A 358 5.74 -8.19 27.70
CA ILE A 358 6.65 -8.69 28.74
C ILE A 358 5.94 -9.76 29.57
N GLN A 359 4.70 -9.51 30.01
CA GLN A 359 3.91 -10.49 30.76
C GLN A 359 3.67 -11.78 29.98
N GLU A 360 3.33 -11.68 28.70
CA GLU A 360 3.07 -12.85 27.86
C GLU A 360 4.36 -13.62 27.51
N PHE A 361 5.48 -12.90 27.37
CA PHE A 361 6.82 -13.48 27.25
C PHE A 361 7.17 -14.31 28.48
N GLU A 362 7.03 -13.77 29.69
CA GLU A 362 7.31 -14.52 30.93
C GLU A 362 6.42 -15.75 31.07
N LYS A 363 5.12 -15.63 30.77
CA LYS A 363 4.18 -16.74 30.87
C LYS A 363 4.50 -17.88 29.89
N ASN A 364 4.94 -17.55 28.68
CA ASN A 364 5.19 -18.53 27.62
C ASN A 364 6.68 -18.60 27.24
N ARG A 365 7.57 -18.41 28.22
CA ARG A 365 9.01 -18.27 27.95
C ARG A 365 9.58 -19.43 27.13
N GLY A 366 9.20 -20.67 27.46
CA GLY A 366 9.62 -21.86 26.72
C GLY A 366 9.14 -21.91 25.25
N TYR A 367 8.08 -21.20 24.87
CA TYR A 367 7.70 -21.01 23.47
C TYR A 367 8.67 -20.04 22.77
N PHE A 368 8.94 -18.90 23.39
CA PHE A 368 9.81 -17.87 22.81
C PHE A 368 11.28 -18.30 22.74
N ASP A 369 11.76 -19.08 23.72
CA ASP A 369 13.10 -19.68 23.70
C ASP A 369 13.28 -20.60 22.48
N LYS A 370 12.27 -21.43 22.14
CA LYS A 370 12.28 -22.28 20.93
C LYS A 370 12.34 -21.46 19.63
N HIS A 371 11.86 -20.22 19.67
CA HIS A 371 11.94 -19.29 18.54
C HIS A 371 13.19 -18.38 18.56
N ASN A 372 14.12 -18.64 19.48
CA ASN A 372 15.36 -17.88 19.69
C ASN A 372 15.12 -16.40 20.00
N ILE A 373 14.07 -16.13 20.79
CA ILE A 373 13.71 -14.79 21.25
C ILE A 373 14.15 -14.62 22.70
N LEU A 374 15.01 -13.64 22.96
CA LEU A 374 15.57 -13.37 24.28
C LEU A 374 15.27 -11.92 24.65
N LEU A 375 14.29 -11.73 25.54
CA LEU A 375 13.88 -10.42 26.03
C LEU A 375 14.40 -10.10 27.43
N ARG A 376 14.61 -11.12 28.28
CA ARG A 376 15.19 -10.98 29.63
C ARG A 376 16.28 -12.00 29.86
N GLU A 377 17.39 -11.59 30.47
CA GLU A 377 18.37 -12.51 31.02
C GLU A 377 18.13 -12.80 32.52
N ASP A 378 18.53 -13.98 32.99
CA ASP A 378 18.17 -14.42 34.35
C ASP A 378 19.05 -13.88 35.47
N PHE A 379 20.31 -13.54 35.17
CA PHE A 379 21.27 -13.16 36.20
C PHE A 379 21.03 -11.74 36.73
N SER A 380 21.09 -10.73 35.86
CA SER A 380 20.83 -9.32 36.24
C SER A 380 19.33 -8.97 36.21
N ARG A 381 18.47 -9.84 35.65
CA ARG A 381 17.03 -9.65 35.45
C ARG A 381 16.67 -8.42 34.60
N GLY A 382 17.60 -7.97 33.76
CA GLY A 382 17.43 -6.89 32.82
C GLY A 382 16.45 -7.26 31.71
N TYR A 383 15.63 -6.31 31.31
CA TYR A 383 14.79 -6.46 30.11
C TYR A 383 15.44 -5.70 28.97
N ASP A 384 15.66 -6.35 27.83
CA ASP A 384 16.09 -5.66 26.63
C ASP A 384 14.99 -4.69 26.16
N ALA A 385 15.42 -3.60 25.54
CA ALA A 385 14.50 -2.56 25.10
C ALA A 385 13.59 -3.10 24.00
N ILE A 386 12.27 -3.01 24.20
CA ILE A 386 11.27 -3.27 23.17
C ILE A 386 11.11 -1.99 22.34
N PRO A 387 11.58 -1.94 21.09
CA PRO A 387 11.45 -0.75 20.29
C PRO A 387 10.00 -0.54 19.91
N ASN A 388 9.50 0.64 20.27
CA ASN A 388 8.13 1.03 20.07
C ASN A 388 8.09 2.23 19.11
N PHE A 389 7.17 2.24 18.15
CA PHE A 389 7.09 3.34 17.21
C PHE A 389 5.69 3.62 16.68
N PHE A 390 5.44 4.88 16.34
CA PHE A 390 4.28 5.28 15.57
C PHE A 390 4.60 5.46 14.09
N VAL A 391 3.65 5.09 13.23
CA VAL A 391 3.74 5.30 11.78
C VAL A 391 2.59 6.20 11.32
N PHE A 392 2.91 7.42 10.92
CA PHE A 392 1.96 8.43 10.47
C PHE A 392 1.86 8.41 8.95
N GLY A 393 0.64 8.42 8.43
CA GLY A 393 0.43 8.63 7.00
C GLY A 393 0.84 10.04 6.59
N ASP A 394 1.54 10.16 5.47
CA ASP A 394 2.02 11.43 4.93
C ASP A 394 1.92 11.47 3.41
N ILE A 395 1.83 12.68 2.86
CA ILE A 395 1.96 12.94 1.42
C ILE A 395 2.97 14.07 1.26
N ASN A 396 3.99 13.85 0.44
CA ASN A 396 4.85 14.95 0.05
C ASN A 396 4.04 15.85 -0.88
N HIS A 397 3.57 16.99 -0.37
CA HIS A 397 2.75 17.86 -1.19
C HIS A 397 3.56 18.63 -2.24
N GLU A 398 4.88 18.80 -2.08
CA GLU A 398 5.74 19.41 -3.12
C GLU A 398 5.96 18.46 -4.30
N GLU A 399 6.08 17.16 -4.01
CA GLU A 399 6.30 16.12 -5.01
C GLU A 399 5.20 15.04 -5.01
N TYR A 400 3.93 15.42 -4.86
CA TYR A 400 2.82 14.46 -4.74
C TYR A 400 2.68 13.51 -5.94
N LYS A 401 3.32 13.81 -7.07
CA LYS A 401 3.32 12.96 -8.27
C LYS A 401 4.34 11.84 -8.21
N LYS A 402 5.36 11.96 -7.37
CA LYS A 402 6.48 11.02 -7.29
C LYS A 402 6.31 10.12 -6.08
N ILE A 403 6.56 8.84 -6.30
CA ILE A 403 6.72 7.89 -5.21
C ILE A 403 8.17 8.02 -4.74
N PRO A 404 8.41 8.41 -3.48
CA PRO A 404 9.76 8.64 -2.99
C PRO A 404 10.56 7.32 -2.98
N GLU A 405 11.88 7.44 -3.16
CA GLU A 405 12.81 6.31 -3.05
C GLU A 405 12.91 5.82 -1.60
N ILE A 406 12.91 6.75 -0.64
CA ILE A 406 12.86 6.48 0.80
C ILE A 406 11.44 6.79 1.29
N PRO A 407 10.60 5.78 1.50
CA PRO A 407 9.17 5.98 1.74
C PRO A 407 8.80 6.18 3.19
N ILE A 408 9.74 5.93 4.11
CA ILE A 408 9.61 6.20 5.53
C ILE A 408 10.70 7.15 5.97
N ILE A 409 10.30 8.18 6.68
CA ILE A 409 11.22 9.14 7.28
C ILE A 409 10.95 9.25 8.79
N PRO A 410 11.99 9.28 9.62
CA PRO A 410 11.82 9.64 11.02
C PRO A 410 11.39 11.10 11.13
N PHE A 411 10.56 11.40 12.11
CA PHE A 411 10.23 12.78 12.46
C PHE A 411 10.17 12.89 13.98
N ASN A 412 10.20 14.12 14.50
CA ASN A 412 10.25 14.42 15.93
C ASN A 412 11.42 13.77 16.70
N GLN A 413 11.57 14.21 17.95
CA GLN A 413 12.47 13.55 18.88
C GLN A 413 11.77 12.32 19.47
N PRO A 414 12.50 11.21 19.72
CA PRO A 414 11.95 10.06 20.42
C PRO A 414 11.45 10.45 21.82
N LEU A 415 10.31 9.90 22.21
CA LEU A 415 9.78 10.04 23.55
C LEU A 415 10.32 8.91 24.42
N ILE A 416 11.12 9.26 25.43
CA ILE A 416 11.68 8.30 26.38
C ILE A 416 11.04 8.52 27.73
N THR A 417 10.46 7.46 28.30
CA THR A 417 9.92 7.45 29.66
C THR A 417 10.71 6.43 30.46
N LYS A 418 11.25 6.86 31.61
CA LYS A 418 12.07 6.03 32.48
C LYS A 418 11.57 6.16 33.90
N GLN A 419 11.61 5.06 34.65
CA GLN A 419 11.41 5.10 36.10
C GLN A 419 12.71 5.50 36.82
N PHE A 420 13.86 5.09 36.28
CA PHE A 420 15.18 5.33 36.85
C PHE A 420 16.14 5.89 35.80
N GLU A 421 16.96 6.84 36.22
CA GLU A 421 18.00 7.43 35.39
C GLU A 421 19.15 6.44 35.14
N ASN A 422 19.78 6.51 33.97
CA ASN A 422 20.89 5.65 33.59
C ASN A 422 20.59 4.14 33.72
N VAL A 423 19.38 3.77 33.32
CA VAL A 423 18.91 2.40 33.33
C VAL A 423 18.31 2.09 31.96
N PHE A 424 19.04 1.29 31.19
CA PHE A 424 18.63 0.87 29.85
C PHE A 424 17.86 -0.45 29.90
N PHE A 425 18.32 -1.40 30.71
CA PHE A 425 17.76 -2.74 30.81
C PHE A 425 16.67 -2.82 31.89
N ASP A 426 15.55 -2.18 31.64
CA ASP A 426 14.42 -2.15 32.56
C ASP A 426 13.08 -2.37 31.88
N ARG A 427 12.18 -3.03 32.61
CA ARG A 427 10.82 -3.34 32.15
C ARG A 427 9.98 -2.09 31.92
N ASP A 428 10.20 -1.05 32.73
CA ASP A 428 9.40 0.17 32.77
C ASP A 428 10.12 1.36 32.10
N THR A 429 11.17 1.09 31.32
CA THR A 429 11.82 2.02 30.41
C THR A 429 11.26 1.87 28.99
N PHE A 430 10.54 2.89 28.50
CA PHE A 430 9.87 2.87 27.20
C PHE A 430 10.51 3.88 26.24
N HIS A 431 10.83 3.41 25.03
CA HIS A 431 11.38 4.23 23.95
C HIS A 431 10.40 4.24 22.78
N ILE A 432 9.76 5.39 22.53
CA ILE A 432 8.81 5.58 21.43
C ILE A 432 9.43 6.45 20.35
N PHE A 433 9.45 5.93 19.13
CA PHE A 433 9.95 6.62 17.95
C PHE A 433 8.80 7.02 17.02
N TYR A 434 9.02 8.01 16.18
CA TYR A 434 7.99 8.53 15.27
C TYR A 434 8.47 8.49 13.83
N PHE A 435 7.65 7.92 12.95
CA PHE A 435 7.93 7.78 11.53
C PHE A 435 6.75 8.28 10.70
N LYS A 436 7.02 8.94 9.58
CA LYS A 436 6.04 9.21 8.53
C LYS A 436 6.24 8.22 7.40
N ILE A 437 5.14 7.75 6.82
CA ILE A 437 5.12 6.88 5.65
C ILE A 437 4.35 7.57 4.52
N ASN A 438 4.96 7.63 3.34
CA ASN A 438 4.28 8.16 2.16
C ASN A 438 3.10 7.26 1.73
N LEU A 439 1.89 7.83 1.67
CA LEU A 439 0.66 7.09 1.35
C LEU A 439 0.68 6.46 -0.05
N LEU A 440 1.21 7.16 -1.05
CA LEU A 440 1.28 6.65 -2.43
C LEU A 440 2.20 5.44 -2.53
N PHE A 441 3.35 5.49 -1.85
CA PHE A 441 4.22 4.35 -1.73
C PHE A 441 3.49 3.18 -1.05
N LEU A 442 2.86 3.44 0.10
CA LEU A 442 2.16 2.43 0.89
C LEU A 442 1.09 1.71 0.06
N MET A 443 0.24 2.46 -0.65
CA MET A 443 -0.78 1.91 -1.54
C MET A 443 -0.18 1.08 -2.69
N LYS A 444 0.92 1.55 -3.29
CA LYS A 444 1.61 0.80 -4.35
C LYS A 444 2.18 -0.51 -3.80
N ALA A 445 2.87 -0.46 -2.67
CA ALA A 445 3.43 -1.65 -2.03
C ALA A 445 2.35 -2.67 -1.65
N TYR A 446 1.22 -2.19 -1.13
CA TYR A 446 0.07 -3.02 -0.80
C TYR A 446 -0.55 -3.73 -2.02
N THR A 447 -0.61 -3.05 -3.17
CA THR A 447 -1.23 -3.60 -4.40
C THR A 447 -0.33 -4.52 -5.22
N ILE A 448 0.96 -4.61 -4.89
CA ILE A 448 1.90 -5.54 -5.54
C ILE A 448 1.47 -6.99 -5.31
N LYS A 449 1.66 -7.83 -6.33
CA LYS A 449 1.39 -9.28 -6.24
C LYS A 449 2.65 -10.10 -6.03
N THR A 450 3.81 -9.58 -6.46
CA THR A 450 5.08 -10.28 -6.41
C THR A 450 5.63 -10.34 -4.99
N GLN A 451 5.64 -11.53 -4.39
CA GLN A 451 6.08 -11.74 -3.00
C GLN A 451 7.51 -11.25 -2.75
N LYS A 452 8.43 -11.48 -3.70
CA LYS A 452 9.82 -11.01 -3.61
C LYS A 452 9.92 -9.49 -3.43
N ILE A 453 9.11 -8.73 -4.18
CA ILE A 453 9.14 -7.26 -4.09
C ILE A 453 8.52 -6.80 -2.76
N LYS A 454 7.46 -7.46 -2.28
CA LYS A 454 6.91 -7.17 -0.95
C LYS A 454 7.93 -7.37 0.16
N GLN A 455 8.68 -8.48 0.12
CA GLN A 455 9.74 -8.76 1.09
C GLN A 455 10.88 -7.74 1.02
N GLN A 456 11.23 -7.25 -0.18
CA GLN A 456 12.21 -6.18 -0.33
C GLN A 456 11.75 -4.88 0.35
N TYR A 457 10.49 -4.48 0.16
CA TYR A 457 9.93 -3.32 0.85
C TYR A 457 9.85 -3.54 2.36
N GLN A 458 9.32 -4.67 2.82
CA GLN A 458 9.32 -4.99 4.25
C GLN A 458 10.73 -4.89 4.88
N SER A 459 11.74 -5.45 4.21
CA SER A 459 13.14 -5.37 4.67
C SER A 459 13.67 -3.94 4.70
N LEU A 460 13.41 -3.15 3.66
CA LEU A 460 13.79 -1.74 3.59
C LEU A 460 13.21 -0.93 4.76
N PHE A 461 11.92 -1.14 5.04
CA PHE A 461 11.20 -0.44 6.11
C PHE A 461 11.76 -0.77 7.49
N ARG A 462 11.91 -2.07 7.77
CA ARG A 462 12.48 -2.54 9.03
C ARG A 462 13.92 -2.06 9.21
N LYS A 463 14.69 -1.98 8.12
CA LYS A 463 16.06 -1.43 8.14
C LYS A 463 16.05 0.05 8.50
N ILE A 464 15.20 0.88 7.87
CA ILE A 464 15.10 2.31 8.19
C ILE A 464 14.73 2.53 9.67
N VAL A 465 13.71 1.81 10.15
CA VAL A 465 13.28 1.87 11.56
C VAL A 465 14.44 1.48 12.48
N ARG A 466 15.09 0.35 12.20
CA ARG A 466 16.23 -0.13 12.99
C ARG A 466 17.38 0.89 13.02
N THR A 467 17.81 1.38 11.86
CA THR A 467 18.92 2.33 11.76
C THR A 467 18.63 3.60 12.55
N ARG A 468 17.42 4.17 12.44
CA ARG A 468 17.03 5.34 13.22
C ARG A 468 17.14 5.11 14.73
N ILE A 469 16.67 3.96 15.21
CA ILE A 469 16.72 3.61 16.63
C ILE A 469 18.17 3.42 17.09
N ALA A 470 18.98 2.70 16.31
CA ALA A 470 20.40 2.49 16.60
C ALA A 470 21.16 3.83 16.65
N ASP A 471 20.95 4.73 15.69
CA ASP A 471 21.57 6.05 15.66
C ASP A 471 21.21 6.86 16.90
N TYR A 472 19.94 6.81 17.32
CA TYR A 472 19.52 7.47 18.55
C TYR A 472 20.17 6.85 19.80
N TYR A 473 20.22 5.52 19.91
CA TYR A 473 20.89 4.87 21.03
C TYR A 473 22.39 5.18 21.06
N ASN A 474 23.06 5.16 19.92
CA ASN A 474 24.47 5.56 19.80
C ASN A 474 24.69 7.03 20.16
N HIS A 475 23.70 7.90 19.96
CA HIS A 475 23.77 9.30 20.38
C HIS A 475 23.65 9.45 21.90
N VAL A 476 22.76 8.70 22.55
CA VAL A 476 22.40 8.88 23.98
C VAL A 476 23.21 7.99 24.93
N TYR A 477 23.66 6.82 24.48
CA TYR A 477 24.30 5.81 25.31
C TYR A 477 25.70 5.44 24.78
N ASP A 478 26.61 5.13 25.70
CA ASP A 478 27.82 4.37 25.45
C ASP A 478 27.53 2.88 25.68
N MET A 479 28.03 2.02 24.80
CA MET A 479 27.88 0.56 24.93
C MET A 479 29.24 -0.13 24.93
N PHE A 480 29.40 -1.11 25.81
CA PHE A 480 30.63 -1.89 25.96
C PHE A 480 30.34 -3.37 26.09
N ILE A 481 31.28 -4.21 25.66
CA ILE A 481 31.35 -5.62 26.06
C ILE A 481 32.34 -5.72 27.21
N LEU A 482 31.88 -6.29 28.33
CA LEU A 482 32.70 -6.73 29.44
C LEU A 482 33.00 -8.21 29.27
N GLN A 483 34.25 -8.63 29.52
CA GLN A 483 34.65 -10.03 29.47
C GLN A 483 35.64 -10.35 30.58
N GLU A 484 35.28 -11.32 31.42
CA GLU A 484 36.10 -11.86 32.50
C GLU A 484 35.48 -13.14 33.07
N GLU A 485 36.28 -14.11 33.53
CA GLU A 485 35.76 -15.41 34.00
C GLU A 485 34.88 -15.28 35.26
N THR A 486 35.24 -14.41 36.18
CA THR A 486 34.51 -14.16 37.44
C THR A 486 33.54 -12.98 37.36
N LEU A 487 33.16 -12.55 36.14
CA LEU A 487 32.40 -11.31 35.91
C LEU A 487 31.09 -11.29 36.71
N LYS A 488 30.38 -12.43 36.78
CA LYS A 488 29.16 -12.56 37.59
C LYS A 488 29.40 -12.24 39.07
N ASN A 489 30.49 -12.72 39.65
CA ASN A 489 30.83 -12.44 41.05
C ASN A 489 31.17 -10.97 41.26
N PHE A 490 31.93 -10.38 40.34
CA PHE A 490 32.27 -8.96 40.37
C PHE A 490 31.01 -8.07 40.32
N ILE A 491 30.10 -8.34 39.37
CA ILE A 491 28.84 -7.60 39.23
C ILE A 491 27.94 -7.81 40.45
N LYS A 492 27.87 -9.03 41.01
CA LYS A 492 27.08 -9.33 42.21
C LYS A 492 27.55 -8.55 43.43
N SER A 493 28.86 -8.44 43.65
CA SER A 493 29.42 -7.64 44.75
C SER A 493 29.18 -6.14 44.59
N ASN A 494 28.94 -5.68 43.36
CA ASN A 494 28.70 -4.28 43.00
C ASN A 494 27.27 -4.04 42.47
N TYR A 495 26.31 -4.88 42.88
CA TYR A 495 24.99 -4.97 42.25
C TYR A 495 24.29 -3.63 42.04
N TYR A 496 24.25 -2.76 43.06
CA TYR A 496 23.57 -1.47 42.99
C TYR A 496 24.17 -0.51 41.93
N ILE A 497 25.47 -0.63 41.65
CA ILE A 497 26.15 0.18 40.63
C ILE A 497 25.71 -0.26 39.24
N PHE A 498 25.64 -1.58 39.02
CA PHE A 498 25.35 -2.20 37.71
C PHE A 498 23.87 -2.47 37.43
N TRP A 499 23.00 -2.25 38.41
CA TRP A 499 21.58 -2.51 38.29
C TRP A 499 20.97 -1.77 37.09
N GLY A 500 20.30 -2.51 36.21
CA GLY A 500 19.67 -1.98 35.00
C GLY A 500 20.63 -1.53 33.89
N LYS A 501 21.94 -1.73 34.06
CA LYS A 501 22.99 -1.29 33.12
C LYS A 501 23.70 -2.44 32.40
N VAL A 502 23.56 -3.67 32.89
CA VAL A 502 24.26 -4.85 32.37
C VAL A 502 23.26 -5.91 31.89
N PHE A 503 23.61 -6.57 30.77
CA PHE A 503 22.88 -7.70 30.21
C PHE A 503 23.88 -8.82 29.83
N PHE A 504 23.80 -9.98 30.46
CA PHE A 504 24.75 -11.07 30.24
C PHE A 504 24.54 -11.79 28.90
N ILE A 505 25.64 -12.08 28.21
CA ILE A 505 25.69 -12.85 26.96
C ILE A 505 26.63 -14.05 27.18
N GLY A 506 26.16 -15.00 27.98
CA GLY A 506 26.93 -16.17 28.40
C GLY A 506 27.40 -16.09 29.85
N GLU A 507 28.40 -16.89 30.19
CA GLU A 507 28.91 -17.02 31.56
C GLU A 507 29.92 -15.93 31.93
N ASP A 508 30.80 -15.57 30.99
CA ASP A 508 31.98 -14.72 31.16
C ASP A 508 31.86 -13.35 30.48
N ARG A 509 30.73 -13.07 29.82
CA ARG A 509 30.53 -11.85 29.03
C ARG A 509 29.21 -11.17 29.33
N ALA A 510 29.24 -9.85 29.31
CA ALA A 510 28.04 -9.03 29.42
C ALA A 510 28.15 -7.75 28.61
N VAL A 511 27.02 -7.22 28.16
CA VAL A 511 26.93 -5.89 27.57
C VAL A 511 26.60 -4.90 28.67
N LEU A 512 27.41 -3.85 28.74
CA LEU A 512 27.21 -2.70 29.61
C LEU A 512 26.70 -1.53 28.76
N VAL A 513 25.57 -0.95 29.16
CA VAL A 513 24.99 0.24 28.52
C VAL A 513 24.92 1.36 29.55
N LEU A 514 25.50 2.51 29.20
CA LEU A 514 25.59 3.69 30.07
C LEU A 514 25.07 4.92 29.34
N GLU A 515 24.22 5.70 29.97
CA GLU A 515 23.83 7.02 29.49
C GLU A 515 25.03 7.95 29.48
N LYS A 516 25.19 8.68 28.38
CA LYS A 516 26.22 9.71 28.27
C LYS A 516 25.90 10.87 29.20
N ASN A 517 26.96 11.53 29.67
CA ASN A 517 26.89 12.75 30.50
C ASN A 517 26.20 12.57 31.86
N LYS A 518 26.11 11.34 32.39
CA LYS A 518 25.62 11.06 33.74
C LYS A 518 26.79 10.79 34.70
N LYS A 519 26.69 11.32 35.93
CA LYS A 519 27.74 11.17 36.95
C LYS A 519 27.95 9.71 37.35
N ASP A 520 26.86 8.96 37.47
CA ASP A 520 26.90 7.55 37.84
C ASP A 520 27.48 6.66 36.71
N SER A 521 27.38 7.07 35.45
CA SER A 521 28.12 6.40 34.35
C SER A 521 29.63 6.44 34.55
N ASN A 522 30.18 7.53 35.10
CA ASN A 522 31.61 7.60 35.42
C ASN A 522 31.97 6.68 36.59
N LEU A 523 31.11 6.61 37.62
CA LEU A 523 31.30 5.68 38.75
C LEU A 523 31.34 4.22 38.28
N VAL A 524 30.46 3.84 37.34
CA VAL A 524 30.49 2.49 36.75
C VAL A 524 31.81 2.25 36.00
N LYS A 525 32.25 3.21 35.19
CA LYS A 525 33.53 3.11 34.45
C LYS A 525 34.74 2.99 35.39
N GLU A 526 34.77 3.74 36.49
CA GLU A 526 35.81 3.65 37.52
C GLU A 526 35.77 2.30 38.26
N CYS A 527 34.58 1.83 38.62
CA CYS A 527 34.38 0.52 39.24
C CYS A 527 34.93 -0.61 38.35
N VAL A 528 34.61 -0.61 37.05
CA VAL A 528 35.16 -1.60 36.10
C VAL A 528 36.68 -1.47 36.01
N LYS A 529 37.23 -0.26 35.92
CA LYS A 529 38.68 -0.03 35.86
C LYS A 529 39.43 -0.45 37.12
N SER A 530 38.77 -0.49 38.28
CA SER A 530 39.39 -0.94 39.53
C SER A 530 39.74 -2.43 39.53
N ASN A 531 39.13 -3.21 38.62
CA ASN A 531 39.48 -4.61 38.39
C ASN A 531 40.21 -4.76 37.04
N SER A 532 41.53 -4.86 37.10
CA SER A 532 42.39 -4.96 35.91
C SER A 532 42.14 -6.20 35.03
N ASN A 533 41.44 -7.21 35.56
CA ASN A 533 41.17 -8.45 34.84
C ASN A 533 39.97 -8.33 33.89
N ILE A 534 39.14 -7.29 34.04
CA ILE A 534 37.96 -7.10 33.19
C ILE A 534 38.37 -6.43 31.88
N LEU A 535 38.25 -7.16 30.79
CA LEU A 535 38.38 -6.60 29.45
C LEU A 535 37.12 -5.79 29.12
N ILE A 536 37.29 -4.53 28.73
CA ILE A 536 36.21 -3.63 28.34
C ILE A 536 36.43 -3.14 26.90
N ASN A 537 35.51 -3.50 26.01
CA ASN A 537 35.60 -3.14 24.59
C ASN A 537 34.40 -2.28 24.18
N PRO A 538 34.61 -1.05 23.64
CA PRO A 538 33.52 -0.23 23.15
C PRO A 538 32.88 -0.85 21.91
N ILE A 539 31.56 -0.79 21.84
CA ILE A 539 30.75 -1.25 20.70
C ILE A 539 29.64 -0.24 20.40
N VAL A 540 28.99 -0.40 19.26
CA VAL A 540 27.90 0.48 18.80
C VAL A 540 26.63 -0.33 18.54
N PHE A 541 25.48 0.29 18.78
CA PHE A 541 24.18 -0.27 18.41
C PHE A 541 24.12 -0.36 16.88
N LYS A 542 23.66 -1.50 16.35
CA LYS A 542 23.58 -1.79 14.90
C LYS A 542 22.19 -2.19 14.50
#